data_AF-A0A9X6QQD3-F1
#
_entry.id   AF-A0A9X6QQD3-F1
#
_cell.length_a   1.000
_cell.length_b   1.000
_cell.length_c   1.000
_cell.angle_alpha   90.00
_cell.angle_beta   90.00
_cell.angle_gamma   90.00
#
_symmetry.space_group_name_H-M   'P 1'
#
loop_
_entity.id
_entity.type
_entity.pdbx_description
1 polymer ?
#
loop_
_entity_poly.entity_id
_entity_poly.type
_entity_poly.pdbx_seq_one_letter_code
_entity_poly.pdbx_strand_id
1 'polypeptide(L)'
;MSTIRRQVTMDQETEDYIKDYMEEHGIRYTGEAMGRICKEHEAAKNTEWSLNYITEVVSKNLHDVLKSELTKIRLGANSADRNTQILIELLNGYFFLEGVDSLITTDKQEMGSVKIAKEVVAERISNARQKRIDHEAAKNNVT
;
A
#
# COMPACT_ATOMS: atom_id res chain seq x y z
N MET A 1 -46.22 16.91 6.07
CA MET A 1 -45.69 16.39 7.34
C MET A 1 -46.47 17.02 8.48
N SER A 2 -46.85 16.25 9.49
CA SER A 2 -47.48 16.80 10.71
C SER A 2 -46.42 17.48 11.57
N THR A 3 -46.70 18.70 12.04
CA THR A 3 -45.82 19.44 12.94
C THR A 3 -46.20 19.12 14.38
N ILE A 4 -45.22 18.77 15.21
CA ILE A 4 -45.40 18.49 16.65
C ILE A 4 -44.78 19.64 17.44
N ARG A 5 -45.54 20.27 18.33
CA ARG A 5 -45.05 21.32 19.23
C ARG A 5 -44.74 20.72 20.60
N ARG A 6 -43.54 20.99 21.12
CA ARG A 6 -43.07 20.49 22.41
C ARG A 6 -42.28 21.57 23.15
N GLN A 7 -42.32 21.56 24.48
CA GLN A 7 -41.36 22.30 25.30
C GLN A 7 -40.14 21.42 25.59
N VAL A 8 -38.96 22.02 25.53
CA VAL A 8 -37.67 21.34 25.72
C VAL A 8 -36.83 22.17 26.66
N THR A 9 -36.07 21.51 27.52
CA THR A 9 -35.06 22.14 28.37
C THR A 9 -33.69 21.75 27.83
N MET A 10 -32.78 22.71 27.71
CA MET A 10 -31.39 22.50 27.30
C MET A 10 -30.47 23.41 28.10
N ASP A 11 -29.18 23.10 28.12
CA ASP A 11 -28.17 23.97 28.72
C ASP A 11 -27.91 25.22 27.86
N GLN A 12 -27.20 26.18 28.46
CA GLN A 12 -26.90 27.46 27.81
C GLN A 12 -26.00 27.27 26.58
N GLU A 13 -25.05 26.34 26.62
CA GLU A 13 -24.12 26.06 25.53
C GLU A 13 -24.85 25.55 24.27
N THR A 14 -25.84 24.66 24.45
CA THR A 14 -26.68 24.14 23.38
C THR A 14 -27.56 25.24 22.78
N GLU A 15 -28.13 26.10 23.63
CA GLU A 15 -28.94 27.24 23.18
C GLU A 15 -28.09 28.25 22.39
N ASP A 16 -26.88 28.55 22.85
CA ASP A 16 -25.94 29.45 22.19
C ASP A 16 -25.49 28.88 20.84
N TYR A 17 -25.15 27.59 20.79
CA TYR A 17 -24.82 26.89 19.54
C TYR A 17 -25.95 26.97 18.51
N ILE A 18 -27.21 26.77 18.92
CA ILE A 18 -28.35 26.85 18.01
C ILE A 18 -28.53 28.29 17.50
N LYS A 19 -28.32 29.30 18.33
CA LYS A 19 -28.39 30.72 17.90
C LYS A 19 -27.30 31.07 16.91
N ASP A 20 -26.07 30.67 17.17
CA ASP A 20 -24.95 30.90 16.25
C ASP A 20 -25.23 30.26 14.89
N TYR A 21 -25.70 29.00 14.91
CA TYR A 21 -26.11 28.29 13.70
C TYR A 21 -27.27 29.00 12.97
N MET A 22 -28.24 29.54 13.71
CA MET A 22 -29.35 30.32 13.16
C MET A 22 -28.88 31.60 12.48
N GLU A 23 -27.95 32.33 13.10
CA GLU A 23 -27.36 33.55 12.53
C GLU A 23 -26.55 33.26 11.27
N GLU A 24 -25.68 32.24 11.32
CA GLU A 24 -24.84 31.82 10.19
C GLU A 24 -25.68 31.40 8.97
N HIS A 25 -26.80 30.71 9.19
CA HIS A 25 -27.64 30.16 8.13
C HIS A 25 -28.89 30.99 7.82
N GLY A 26 -29.06 32.14 8.47
CA GLY A 26 -30.21 33.05 8.26
C GLY A 26 -31.56 32.45 8.63
N ILE A 27 -31.61 31.61 9.67
CA ILE A 27 -32.81 30.88 10.09
C ILE A 27 -33.57 31.66 11.16
N ARG A 28 -34.87 31.86 10.95
CA ARG A 28 -35.71 32.65 11.87
C ARG A 28 -36.24 31.85 13.07
N TYR A 29 -36.43 30.53 12.90
CA TYR A 29 -37.12 29.70 13.89
C TYR A 29 -36.21 28.60 14.43
N THR A 30 -36.09 28.53 15.76
CA THR A 30 -35.27 27.52 16.47
C THR A 30 -35.65 26.09 16.07
N GLY A 31 -36.95 25.80 15.92
CA GLY A 31 -37.40 24.47 15.49
C GLY A 31 -36.94 24.09 14.08
N GLU A 32 -36.79 25.07 13.18
CA GLU A 32 -36.22 24.83 11.84
C GLU A 32 -34.72 24.56 11.92
N ALA A 33 -33.98 25.34 12.73
CA ALA A 33 -32.55 25.14 12.95
C ALA A 33 -32.26 23.76 13.55
N MET A 34 -32.96 23.37 14.62
CA MET A 34 -32.85 22.04 15.21
C MET A 34 -33.15 20.94 14.18
N GLY A 35 -34.18 21.12 13.35
CA GLY A 35 -34.52 20.17 12.30
C GLY A 35 -33.42 20.01 11.24
N ARG A 36 -32.71 21.09 10.88
CA ARG A 36 -31.56 21.02 9.96
C ARG A 36 -30.35 20.36 10.60
N ILE A 37 -29.99 20.76 11.82
CA ILE A 37 -28.91 20.16 12.60
C ILE A 37 -29.12 18.65 12.74
N CYS A 38 -30.34 18.19 13.05
CA CYS A 38 -30.64 16.76 13.14
C CYS A 38 -30.43 16.03 11.80
N LYS A 39 -30.82 16.63 10.68
CA LYS A 39 -30.61 16.04 9.33
C LYS A 39 -29.13 16.00 8.95
N GLU A 40 -28.39 17.06 9.25
CA GLU A 40 -26.95 17.12 9.02
C GLU A 40 -26.22 16.10 9.88
N HIS A 41 -26.60 15.95 11.14
CA HIS A 41 -26.05 14.93 12.03
C HIS A 41 -26.35 13.51 11.52
N GLU A 42 -27.57 13.25 11.05
CA GLU A 42 -27.94 11.96 10.45
C GLU A 42 -27.10 11.66 9.18
N ALA A 43 -26.94 12.66 8.31
CA ALA A 43 -26.11 12.54 7.10
C ALA A 43 -24.63 12.35 7.44
N ALA A 44 -24.10 13.08 8.43
CA ALA A 44 -22.72 12.95 8.91
C ALA A 44 -22.47 11.56 9.48
N LYS A 45 -23.39 11.04 10.31
CA LYS A 45 -23.29 9.68 10.88
C LYS A 45 -23.28 8.61 9.79
N ASN A 46 -24.12 8.74 8.77
CA ASN A 46 -24.13 7.80 7.64
C ASN A 46 -22.80 7.86 6.85
N THR A 47 -22.26 9.08 6.66
CA THR A 47 -20.97 9.29 6.01
C THR A 47 -19.82 8.70 6.83
N GLU A 48 -19.82 8.89 8.14
CA GLU A 48 -18.81 8.33 9.05
C GLU A 48 -18.83 6.79 9.04
N TRP A 49 -20.02 6.17 9.09
CA TRP A 49 -20.16 4.73 8.93
C TRP A 49 -19.61 4.23 7.59
N SER A 50 -19.86 4.98 6.50
CA SER A 50 -19.32 4.64 5.19
C SER A 50 -17.79 4.78 5.15
N LEU A 51 -17.21 5.79 5.80
CA LEU A 51 -15.78 6.02 5.82
C LEU A 51 -15.04 4.96 6.64
N ASN A 52 -15.57 4.58 7.80
CA ASN A 52 -15.02 3.51 8.63
C ASN A 52 -15.03 2.18 7.87
N TYR A 53 -16.15 1.86 7.21
CA TYR A 53 -16.27 0.65 6.40
C TYR A 53 -15.29 0.67 5.21
N ILE A 54 -15.19 1.77 4.46
CA ILE A 54 -14.23 1.92 3.36
C ILE A 54 -12.80 1.75 3.88
N THR A 55 -12.47 2.37 5.02
CA THR A 55 -11.13 2.28 5.62
C THR A 55 -10.79 0.84 5.99
N GLU A 56 -11.73 0.10 6.60
CA GLU A 56 -11.52 -1.31 6.96
C GLU A 56 -11.31 -2.18 5.71
N VAL A 57 -12.19 -2.04 4.71
CA VAL A 57 -12.13 -2.82 3.46
C VAL A 57 -10.85 -2.51 2.70
N VAL A 58 -10.46 -1.24 2.58
CA VAL A 58 -9.21 -0.83 1.91
C VAL A 58 -8.00 -1.36 2.69
N SER A 59 -7.98 -1.22 4.01
CA SER A 59 -6.87 -1.71 4.84
C SER A 59 -6.71 -3.22 4.73
N LYS A 60 -7.80 -3.98 4.74
CA LYS A 60 -7.78 -5.43 4.59
C LYS A 60 -7.29 -5.85 3.20
N ASN A 61 -7.82 -5.24 2.14
CA ASN A 61 -7.39 -5.54 0.78
C ASN A 61 -5.90 -5.21 0.58
N LEU A 62 -5.43 -4.07 1.10
CA LEU A 62 -4.01 -3.72 1.07
C LEU A 62 -3.17 -4.73 1.83
N HIS A 63 -3.59 -5.13 3.03
CA HIS A 63 -2.90 -6.15 3.81
C HIS A 63 -2.78 -7.47 3.02
N ASP A 64 -3.86 -7.96 2.43
CA ASP A 64 -3.88 -9.23 1.72
C ASP A 64 -3.02 -9.20 0.45
N VAL A 65 -3.10 -8.12 -0.34
CA VAL A 65 -2.28 -7.93 -1.54
C VAL A 65 -0.80 -7.84 -1.16
N LEU A 66 -0.45 -6.99 -0.20
CA LEU A 66 0.94 -6.82 0.23
C LEU A 66 1.51 -8.12 0.82
N LYS A 67 0.75 -8.83 1.66
CA LYS A 67 1.16 -10.11 2.24
C LYS A 67 1.43 -11.16 1.17
N SER A 68 0.58 -11.24 0.15
CA SER A 68 0.75 -12.16 -0.98
C SER A 68 2.04 -11.85 -1.76
N GLU A 69 2.25 -10.59 -2.14
CA GLU A 69 3.44 -10.18 -2.90
C GLU A 69 4.73 -10.34 -2.09
N LEU A 70 4.74 -9.94 -0.81
CA LEU A 70 5.89 -10.15 0.08
C LEU A 70 6.21 -11.63 0.27
N THR A 71 5.20 -12.50 0.33
CA THR A 71 5.40 -13.95 0.42
C THR A 71 6.08 -14.49 -0.82
N LYS A 72 5.66 -14.08 -2.03
CA LYS A 72 6.31 -14.48 -3.29
C LYS A 72 7.76 -14.01 -3.34
N ILE A 73 8.03 -12.76 -2.96
CA ILE A 73 9.40 -12.22 -2.86
C ILE A 73 10.25 -13.06 -1.92
N ARG A 74 9.75 -13.36 -0.71
CA ARG A 74 10.45 -14.18 0.28
C ARG A 74 10.77 -15.58 -0.25
N LEU A 75 9.81 -16.22 -0.93
CA LEU A 75 10.04 -17.55 -1.52
C LEU A 75 11.09 -17.52 -2.64
N GLY A 76 11.05 -16.49 -3.50
CA GLY A 76 12.07 -16.28 -4.53
C GLY A 76 13.46 -16.07 -3.94
N ALA A 77 13.58 -15.21 -2.93
CA ALA A 77 14.83 -14.97 -2.21
C ALA A 77 15.38 -16.24 -1.56
N ASN A 78 14.53 -17.00 -0.85
CA ASN A 78 14.93 -18.27 -0.23
C ASN A 78 15.40 -19.30 -1.26
N SER A 79 14.76 -19.36 -2.44
CA SER A 79 15.20 -20.27 -3.50
C SER A 79 16.54 -19.86 -4.10
N ALA A 80 16.77 -18.56 -4.30
CA ALA A 80 18.05 -18.05 -4.79
C ALA A 80 19.19 -18.29 -3.79
N ASP A 81 18.92 -18.07 -2.49
CA ASP A 81 19.86 -18.33 -1.41
C ASP A 81 20.22 -19.83 -1.33
N ARG A 82 19.22 -20.72 -1.31
CA ARG A 82 19.46 -22.18 -1.32
C ARG A 82 20.29 -22.62 -2.52
N ASN A 83 19.97 -22.12 -3.72
CA ASN A 83 20.73 -22.46 -4.92
C ASN A 83 22.18 -21.93 -4.85
N THR A 84 22.38 -20.75 -4.25
CA THR A 84 23.72 -20.18 -4.04
C THR A 84 24.52 -21.00 -3.02
N GLN A 85 23.90 -21.46 -1.94
CA GLN A 85 24.55 -22.36 -0.97
C GLN A 85 24.98 -23.67 -1.64
N ILE A 86 24.11 -24.29 -2.44
CA ILE A 86 24.46 -25.50 -3.22
C ILE A 86 25.66 -25.21 -4.14
N LEU A 87 25.67 -24.06 -4.82
CA LEU A 87 26.79 -23.67 -5.68
C LEU A 87 28.10 -23.49 -4.88
N ILE A 88 28.03 -22.90 -3.68
CA ILE A 88 29.19 -22.76 -2.78
C ILE A 88 29.74 -24.14 -2.42
N GLU A 89 28.90 -25.11 -2.07
CA GLU A 89 29.33 -26.48 -1.75
C GLU A 89 29.96 -27.19 -2.95
N LEU A 90 29.38 -27.04 -4.14
CA LEU A 90 29.95 -27.59 -5.38
C LEU A 90 31.32 -26.98 -5.70
N LEU A 91 31.48 -25.66 -5.55
CA LEU A 91 32.75 -24.98 -5.76
C LEU A 91 33.79 -25.37 -4.71
N ASN A 92 33.38 -25.57 -3.45
CA ASN A 92 34.25 -26.06 -2.39
C ASN A 92 34.81 -27.46 -2.72
N GLY A 93 33.96 -28.37 -3.17
CA GLY A 93 34.40 -29.71 -3.63
C GLY A 93 35.37 -29.63 -4.82
N TYR A 94 35.12 -28.73 -5.76
CA TYR A 94 36.01 -28.50 -6.90
C TYR A 94 37.37 -27.92 -6.46
N PHE A 95 37.38 -26.90 -5.60
CA PHE A 95 38.62 -26.30 -5.08
C PHE A 95 39.44 -27.28 -4.26
N PHE A 96 38.80 -28.14 -3.46
CA PHE A 96 39.48 -29.22 -2.75
C PHE A 96 40.20 -30.17 -3.72
N LEU A 97 39.57 -30.55 -4.83
CA LEU A 97 40.16 -31.44 -5.84
C LEU A 97 41.34 -30.79 -6.58
N GLU A 98 41.23 -29.50 -6.90
CA GLU A 98 42.26 -28.73 -7.61
C GLU A 98 43.37 -28.20 -6.68
N GLY A 99 43.28 -28.43 -5.37
CA GLY A 99 44.28 -27.96 -4.39
C GLY A 99 44.30 -26.42 -4.25
N VAL A 100 43.16 -25.77 -4.41
CA VAL A 100 43.04 -24.31 -4.32
C VAL A 100 42.86 -23.89 -2.86
N ASP A 101 43.94 -23.44 -2.22
CA ASP A 101 43.92 -22.96 -0.82
C ASP A 101 43.70 -21.44 -0.68
N SER A 102 43.69 -20.69 -1.78
CA SER A 102 43.52 -19.24 -1.75
C SER A 102 42.77 -18.70 -2.97
N LEU A 103 42.06 -17.58 -2.78
CA LEU A 103 41.27 -16.90 -3.81
C LEU A 103 41.79 -15.47 -4.01
N ILE A 104 41.95 -15.05 -5.27
CA ILE A 104 42.12 -13.64 -5.63
C ILE A 104 40.73 -13.07 -5.92
N THR A 105 40.29 -12.10 -5.11
CA THR A 105 38.96 -11.49 -5.27
C THR A 105 38.94 -10.47 -6.40
N THR A 106 37.75 -10.18 -6.92
CA THR A 106 37.56 -9.21 -8.00
C THR A 106 37.99 -7.79 -7.63
N ASP A 107 38.00 -7.45 -6.35
CA ASP A 107 38.47 -6.14 -5.87
C ASP A 107 39.99 -5.96 -6.03
N LYS A 108 40.73 -7.08 -6.04
CA LYS A 108 42.18 -7.10 -6.28
C LYS A 108 42.49 -7.29 -7.75
N GLN A 109 41.86 -8.27 -8.40
CA GLN A 109 42.04 -8.53 -9.82
C GLN A 109 40.78 -9.18 -10.39
N GLU A 110 40.03 -8.42 -11.20
CA GLU A 110 38.87 -8.93 -11.92
C GLU A 110 39.27 -9.48 -13.30
N MET A 111 38.98 -10.76 -13.52
CA MET A 111 39.25 -11.42 -14.79
C MET A 111 38.28 -10.96 -15.89
N GLY A 112 38.75 -10.91 -17.14
CA GLY A 112 37.92 -10.49 -18.29
C GLY A 112 36.66 -11.33 -18.47
N SER A 113 36.70 -12.63 -18.16
CA SER A 113 35.53 -13.52 -18.16
C SER A 113 34.46 -13.10 -17.15
N VAL A 114 34.85 -12.63 -15.97
CA VAL A 114 33.93 -12.13 -14.94
C VAL A 114 33.26 -10.83 -15.39
N LYS A 115 34.00 -9.94 -16.05
CA LYS A 115 33.45 -8.71 -16.64
C LYS A 115 32.36 -9.02 -17.68
N ILE A 116 32.67 -9.90 -18.63
CA ILE A 116 31.71 -10.34 -19.66
C ILE A 116 30.47 -10.95 -19.02
N ALA A 117 30.64 -11.80 -18.00
CA ALA A 117 29.51 -12.40 -17.29
C ALA A 117 28.62 -11.33 -16.63
N LYS A 118 29.20 -10.32 -15.98
CA LYS A 118 28.46 -9.20 -15.38
C LYS A 118 27.67 -8.42 -16.42
N GLU A 119 28.30 -8.10 -17.56
CA GLU A 119 27.64 -7.39 -18.67
C GLU A 119 26.44 -8.16 -19.22
N VAL A 120 26.62 -9.46 -19.51
CA VAL A 120 25.55 -10.32 -20.00
C VAL A 120 24.40 -10.44 -19.00
N VAL A 121 24.70 -10.57 -17.70
CA VAL A 121 23.65 -10.63 -16.67
C VAL A 121 22.91 -9.29 -16.56
N ALA A 122 23.63 -8.17 -16.59
CA ALA A 122 23.02 -6.83 -16.54
C ALA A 122 22.09 -6.60 -17.75
N GLU A 123 22.53 -6.98 -18.94
CA GLU A 123 21.73 -6.87 -20.17
C GLU A 123 20.47 -7.75 -20.08
N ARG A 124 20.58 -8.98 -19.59
CA ARG A 124 19.43 -9.88 -19.38
C ARG A 124 18.41 -9.28 -18.42
N ILE A 125 18.86 -8.68 -17.31
CA ILE A 125 17.98 -8.03 -16.34
C ILE A 125 17.28 -6.82 -16.97
N SER A 126 18.03 -5.99 -17.70
CA SER A 126 17.49 -4.83 -18.42
C SER A 126 16.41 -5.25 -19.41
N ASN A 127 16.70 -6.25 -20.24
CA ASN A 127 15.77 -6.78 -21.24
C ASN A 127 14.51 -7.39 -20.61
N ALA A 128 14.65 -8.11 -19.49
CA ALA A 128 13.51 -8.65 -18.75
C ALA A 128 12.63 -7.52 -18.18
N ARG A 129 13.24 -6.45 -17.65
CA ARG A 129 12.52 -5.27 -17.16
C ARG A 129 11.78 -4.57 -18.29
N GLN A 130 12.42 -4.36 -19.44
CA GLN A 130 11.81 -3.72 -20.60
C GLN A 130 10.58 -4.49 -21.07
N LYS A 131 10.70 -5.82 -21.26
CA LYS A 131 9.58 -6.68 -21.64
C LYS A 131 8.39 -6.58 -20.68
N ARG A 132 8.65 -6.46 -19.38
CA ARG A 132 7.58 -6.27 -18.39
C ARG A 132 6.88 -4.93 -18.57
N ILE A 133 7.63 -3.84 -18.75
CA ILE A 133 7.09 -2.49 -18.98
C ILE A 133 6.27 -2.47 -20.28
N ASP A 134 6.79 -3.04 -21.36
CA ASP A 134 6.10 -3.10 -22.65
C ASP A 134 4.78 -3.89 -22.55
N HIS A 135 4.79 -5.00 -21.79
CA HIS A 135 3.59 -5.80 -21.53
C HIS A 135 2.54 -5.04 -20.71
N GLU A 136 2.96 -4.32 -19.68
CA GLU A 136 2.07 -3.47 -18.86
C GLU A 136 1.47 -2.31 -19.69
N ALA A 137 2.29 -1.66 -20.53
CA ALA A 137 1.84 -0.61 -21.45
C ALA A 137 0.84 -1.13 -22.48
N ALA A 138 1.08 -2.31 -23.05
CA ALA A 138 0.16 -2.95 -23.99
C ALA A 138 -1.19 -3.29 -23.34
N LYS A 139 -1.20 -3.70 -22.07
CA LYS A 139 -2.43 -3.99 -21.33
C LYS A 139 -3.27 -2.72 -21.06
N ASN A 140 -2.62 -1.59 -20.80
CA ASN A 140 -3.29 -0.32 -20.52
C ASN A 140 -3.86 0.37 -21.78
N ASN A 141 -3.31 0.10 -22.97
CA ASN A 141 -3.80 0.67 -24.24
C ASN A 141 -5.03 -0.07 -24.84
N VAL A 142 -5.51 -1.14 -24.19
CA VAL A 142 -6.65 -1.96 -24.65
C VAL A 142 -7.90 -1.74 -23.76
N THR A 143 -7.87 -0.73 -22.88
CA THR A 143 -9.01 -0.31 -22.03
C THR A 143 -9.36 1.14 -22.33
#